data_AF-A0A6L6A860-F1
#
_entry.id   AF-A0A6L6A860-F1
#
_cell.length_a   1.000
_cell.length_b   1.000
_cell.length_c   1.000
_cell.angle_alpha   90.00
_cell.angle_beta   90.00
_cell.angle_gamma   90.00
#
_symmetry.space_group_name_H-M   'P 1'
#
loop_
_entity.id
_entity.type
_entity.pdbx_description
1 polymer ?
#
loop_
_entity_poly.entity_id
_entity_poly.type
_entity_poly.pdbx_seq_one_letter_code
_entity_poly.pdbx_strand_id
1 'polypeptide(L)'
;MTSPIILAVDTRELEVAKRWIDATRESVAVYKLGLEFFLTFGADGVREIESEFGVDIFLDLKLHDIPNTVSSATSAIAGLSPRFLTVHASGGSAMIAAAATAAPHIDITAVTILTSLSEEDLFSVGFANPALESAVALAQLATISGARAIVCSPLEIGAIRRVVGDEITIITPGVRPASSQLADDQVRTMTPEAAIAQGANFVVIGRPITGKWSDGATAMNKAARDIAASIQFIS
;
A
#
# COMPACT_ATOMS: atom_id res chain seq x y z
N MET A 1 -8.07 -18.79 -5.25
CA MET A 1 -7.66 -17.87 -4.16
C MET A 1 -6.92 -16.72 -4.80
N THR A 2 -7.25 -15.48 -4.45
CA THR A 2 -6.55 -14.28 -4.94
C THR A 2 -5.11 -14.28 -4.43
N SER A 3 -4.17 -13.72 -5.19
CA SER A 3 -2.76 -13.62 -4.77
C SER A 3 -2.57 -12.39 -3.89
N PRO A 4 -1.51 -12.32 -3.05
CA PRO A 4 -1.24 -11.20 -2.13
C PRO A 4 -0.75 -9.92 -2.87
N ILE A 5 -1.43 -9.58 -3.96
CA ILE A 5 -1.20 -8.41 -4.79
C ILE A 5 -2.21 -7.35 -4.37
N ILE A 6 -1.69 -6.15 -4.15
CA ILE A 6 -2.47 -4.93 -4.10
C ILE A 6 -2.25 -4.19 -5.42
N LEU A 7 -3.31 -3.99 -6.21
CA LEU A 7 -3.21 -3.23 -7.46
C LEU A 7 -3.33 -1.74 -7.18
N ALA A 8 -2.33 -0.96 -7.60
CA ALA A 8 -2.42 0.51 -7.61
C ALA A 8 -3.32 0.98 -8.78
N VAL A 9 -4.47 1.55 -8.45
CA VAL A 9 -5.46 2.05 -9.43
C VAL A 9 -5.25 3.54 -9.63
N ASP A 10 -4.10 3.87 -10.21
CA ASP A 10 -3.68 5.26 -10.43
C ASP A 10 -4.19 5.71 -11.83
N THR A 11 -5.43 6.22 -11.86
CA THR A 11 -6.08 6.77 -13.06
C THR A 11 -7.05 7.88 -12.69
N ARG A 12 -7.26 8.81 -13.62
CA ARG A 12 -8.18 9.95 -13.51
C ARG A 12 -9.53 9.70 -14.20
N GLU A 13 -9.79 8.48 -14.63
CA GLU A 13 -11.04 8.07 -15.27
C GLU A 13 -11.70 6.95 -14.47
N LEU A 14 -12.87 7.23 -13.87
CA LEU A 14 -13.56 6.26 -12.99
C LEU A 14 -13.92 4.98 -13.75
N GLU A 15 -14.44 5.10 -14.96
CA GLU A 15 -14.76 3.96 -15.82
C GLU A 15 -13.53 3.11 -16.17
N VAL A 16 -12.35 3.72 -16.28
CA VAL A 16 -11.10 2.96 -16.47
C VAL A 16 -10.74 2.21 -15.19
N ALA A 17 -10.85 2.85 -14.02
CA ALA A 17 -10.63 2.18 -12.73
C ALA A 17 -11.54 0.96 -12.55
N LYS A 18 -12.84 1.10 -12.84
CA LYS A 18 -13.81 0.00 -12.80
C LYS A 18 -13.42 -1.17 -13.71
N ARG A 19 -13.03 -0.87 -14.96
CA ARG A 19 -12.61 -1.90 -15.93
C ARG A 19 -11.31 -2.60 -15.51
N TRP A 20 -10.39 -1.87 -14.89
CA TRP A 20 -9.16 -2.46 -14.33
C TRP A 20 -9.46 -3.44 -13.22
N ILE A 21 -10.40 -3.10 -12.34
CA ILE A 21 -10.86 -3.98 -11.26
C ILE A 21 -11.52 -5.23 -11.84
N ASP A 22 -12.50 -5.09 -12.73
CA ASP A 22 -13.19 -6.23 -13.35
C ASP A 22 -12.21 -7.19 -14.06
N ALA A 23 -11.25 -6.63 -14.80
CA ALA A 23 -10.25 -7.40 -15.51
C ALA A 23 -9.27 -8.17 -14.60
N THR A 24 -9.12 -7.79 -13.33
CA THR A 24 -8.04 -8.32 -12.46
C THR A 24 -8.51 -8.96 -11.15
N ARG A 25 -9.82 -8.91 -10.83
CA ARG A 25 -10.38 -9.37 -9.54
C ARG A 25 -10.19 -10.84 -9.22
N GLU A 26 -9.85 -11.67 -10.20
CA GLU A 26 -9.52 -13.08 -9.99
C GLU A 26 -8.08 -13.29 -9.47
N SER A 27 -7.19 -12.32 -9.70
CA SER A 27 -5.76 -12.42 -9.38
C SER A 27 -5.33 -11.49 -8.24
N VAL A 28 -6.00 -10.34 -8.10
CA VAL A 28 -5.67 -9.28 -7.13
C VAL A 28 -6.50 -9.43 -5.87
N ALA A 29 -5.88 -9.26 -4.70
CA ALA A 29 -6.58 -9.35 -3.42
C ALA A 29 -7.21 -8.02 -2.98
N VAL A 30 -6.51 -6.89 -3.19
CA VAL A 30 -6.93 -5.57 -2.70
C VAL A 30 -6.65 -4.50 -3.76
N TYR A 31 -7.50 -3.48 -3.84
CA TYR A 31 -7.33 -2.36 -4.75
C TYR A 31 -6.93 -1.10 -4.00
N LYS A 32 -5.78 -0.53 -4.36
CA LYS A 32 -5.28 0.71 -3.76
C LYS A 32 -5.78 1.92 -4.51
N LEU A 33 -6.60 2.72 -3.83
CA LEU A 33 -7.07 4.03 -4.28
C LEU A 33 -6.23 5.11 -3.58
N GLY A 34 -5.33 5.74 -4.34
CA GLY A 34 -4.41 6.76 -3.81
C GLY A 34 -4.96 8.18 -3.91
N LEU A 35 -4.10 9.15 -3.60
CA LEU A 35 -4.42 10.58 -3.67
C LEU A 35 -4.99 11.03 -5.01
N GLU A 36 -4.44 10.55 -6.14
CA GLU A 36 -4.96 10.91 -7.48
C GLU A 36 -6.44 10.54 -7.64
N PHE A 37 -6.80 9.30 -7.27
CA PHE A 37 -8.18 8.84 -7.33
C PHE A 37 -9.06 9.61 -6.35
N PHE A 38 -8.65 9.69 -5.08
CA PHE A 38 -9.49 10.28 -4.03
C PHE A 38 -9.69 11.79 -4.21
N LEU A 39 -8.69 12.52 -4.71
CA LEU A 39 -8.85 13.95 -5.03
C LEU A 39 -9.68 14.20 -6.29
N THR A 40 -9.80 13.22 -7.18
CA THR A 40 -10.61 13.33 -8.40
C THR A 40 -12.07 12.96 -8.15
N PHE A 41 -12.33 11.86 -7.44
CA PHE A 41 -13.67 11.28 -7.29
C PHE A 41 -14.23 11.32 -5.86
N GLY A 42 -13.39 11.65 -4.88
CA GLY A 42 -13.78 11.72 -3.47
C GLY A 42 -14.26 10.38 -2.90
N ALA A 43 -14.92 10.48 -1.75
CA ALA A 43 -15.55 9.35 -1.09
C ALA A 43 -16.67 8.70 -1.93
N ASP A 44 -17.32 9.47 -2.81
CA ASP A 44 -18.38 8.95 -3.69
C ASP A 44 -17.82 7.93 -4.68
N GLY A 45 -16.68 8.22 -5.32
CA GLY A 45 -16.02 7.26 -6.21
C GLY A 45 -15.56 5.98 -5.50
N VAL A 46 -15.11 6.08 -4.24
CA VAL A 46 -14.76 4.89 -3.44
C VAL A 46 -16.01 4.03 -3.20
N ARG A 47 -17.13 4.63 -2.76
CA ARG A 47 -18.39 3.91 -2.55
C ARG A 47 -18.91 3.25 -3.81
N GLU A 48 -18.77 3.92 -4.95
CA GLU A 48 -19.20 3.38 -6.23
C GLU A 48 -18.44 2.09 -6.56
N ILE A 49 -17.11 2.10 -6.42
CA ILE A 49 -16.26 0.90 -6.61
C ILE A 49 -16.63 -0.22 -5.64
N GLU A 50 -16.77 0.09 -4.35
CA GLU A 50 -17.13 -0.91 -3.33
C GLU A 50 -18.50 -1.53 -3.61
N SER A 51 -19.49 -0.72 -3.99
CA SER A 51 -20.86 -1.18 -4.26
C SER A 51 -20.97 -2.05 -5.51
N GLU A 52 -20.18 -1.75 -6.55
CA GLU A 52 -20.25 -2.45 -7.83
C GLU A 52 -19.47 -3.78 -7.80
N PHE A 53 -18.32 -3.80 -7.14
CA PHE A 53 -17.40 -4.94 -7.21
C PHE A 53 -17.31 -5.76 -5.91
N GLY A 54 -17.66 -5.20 -4.75
CA GLY A 54 -17.53 -5.88 -3.46
C GLY A 54 -16.10 -6.29 -3.12
N VAL A 55 -15.12 -5.46 -3.49
CA VAL A 55 -13.68 -5.73 -3.33
C VAL A 55 -13.08 -5.04 -2.11
N ASP A 56 -12.00 -5.59 -1.57
CA ASP A 56 -11.23 -4.94 -0.51
C ASP A 56 -10.52 -3.69 -1.03
N ILE A 57 -10.67 -2.57 -0.32
CA ILE A 57 -10.02 -1.29 -0.62
C ILE A 57 -8.84 -1.01 0.32
N PHE A 58 -7.73 -0.59 -0.27
CA PHE A 58 -6.64 0.09 0.41
C PHE A 58 -6.69 1.59 0.09
N LEU A 59 -7.17 2.39 1.04
CA LEU A 59 -7.28 3.83 0.90
C LEU A 59 -5.93 4.49 1.28
N ASP A 60 -5.14 4.86 0.27
CA ASP A 60 -3.76 5.32 0.44
C ASP A 60 -3.63 6.85 0.42
N LEU A 61 -4.08 7.49 1.51
CA LEU A 61 -4.13 8.95 1.68
C LEU A 61 -2.96 9.55 2.47
N LYS A 62 -2.22 8.71 3.20
CA LYS A 62 -1.05 9.06 4.00
C LYS A 62 -1.32 10.22 4.95
N LEU A 63 -2.41 10.13 5.72
CA LEU A 63 -2.81 11.20 6.63
C LEU A 63 -1.66 11.56 7.58
N HIS A 64 -1.34 12.84 7.64
CA HIS A 64 -0.20 13.35 8.40
C HIS A 64 -0.46 14.80 8.83
N ASP A 65 -0.94 14.95 10.06
CA ASP A 65 -1.31 16.23 10.66
C ASP A 65 -1.30 16.07 12.20
N ILE A 66 -1.74 17.06 12.95
CA ILE A 66 -1.91 16.92 14.40
C ILE A 66 -2.98 15.85 14.73
N PRO A 67 -2.93 15.23 15.93
CA PRO A 67 -3.79 14.08 16.26
C PRO A 67 -5.29 14.33 16.07
N ASN A 68 -5.79 15.52 16.42
CA ASN A 68 -7.21 15.86 16.28
C ASN A 68 -7.66 15.91 14.81
N THR A 69 -6.82 16.47 13.93
CA THR A 69 -7.11 16.55 12.49
C THR A 69 -7.14 15.16 11.89
N VAL A 70 -6.15 14.30 12.21
CA VAL A 70 -6.12 12.93 11.71
C VAL A 70 -7.28 12.09 12.25
N SER A 71 -7.66 12.25 13.52
CA SER A 71 -8.87 11.62 14.08
C SER A 71 -10.13 12.03 13.31
N SER A 72 -10.28 13.31 13.03
CA SER A 72 -11.45 13.87 12.32
C SER A 72 -11.48 13.39 10.87
N ALA A 73 -10.34 13.43 10.18
CA ALA A 73 -10.21 12.94 8.81
C ALA A 73 -10.50 11.44 8.70
N THR A 74 -9.97 10.64 9.64
CA THR A 74 -10.24 9.20 9.73
C THR A 74 -11.72 8.92 9.95
N SER A 75 -12.36 9.65 10.88
CA SER A 75 -13.80 9.52 11.15
C SER A 75 -14.66 9.87 9.93
N ALA A 76 -14.27 10.88 9.15
CA ALA A 76 -15.00 11.32 7.97
C ALA A 76 -15.05 10.27 6.85
N ILE A 77 -14.04 9.40 6.77
CA ILE A 77 -13.95 8.33 5.76
C ILE A 77 -14.20 6.93 6.34
N ALA A 78 -14.40 6.80 7.66
CA ALA A 78 -14.59 5.50 8.31
C ALA A 78 -15.81 4.74 7.79
N GLY A 79 -16.86 5.46 7.35
CA GLY A 79 -18.06 4.85 6.76
C GLY A 79 -17.83 4.14 5.41
N LEU A 80 -16.71 4.42 4.73
CA LEU A 80 -16.29 3.66 3.55
C LEU A 80 -15.83 2.24 3.94
N SER A 81 -15.40 2.04 5.19
CA SER A 81 -14.90 0.75 5.69
C SER A 81 -13.79 0.13 4.82
N PRO A 82 -12.78 0.89 4.34
CA PRO A 82 -11.66 0.30 3.63
C PRO A 82 -10.96 -0.70 4.54
N ARG A 83 -10.36 -1.75 3.95
CA ARG A 83 -9.54 -2.70 4.70
C ARG A 83 -8.34 -2.01 5.33
N PHE A 84 -7.67 -1.15 4.56
CA PHE A 84 -6.47 -0.44 4.98
C PHE A 84 -6.64 1.07 4.78
N LEU A 85 -6.14 1.87 5.72
CA LEU A 85 -6.04 3.33 5.59
C LEU A 85 -4.64 3.81 5.96
N THR A 86 -3.94 4.52 5.07
CA THR A 86 -2.58 5.00 5.39
C THR A 86 -2.52 6.24 6.26
N VAL A 87 -1.58 6.22 7.20
CA VAL A 87 -1.07 7.38 7.96
C VAL A 87 0.46 7.41 7.86
N HIS A 88 1.10 8.56 8.07
CA HIS A 88 2.57 8.59 8.20
C HIS A 88 3.03 8.24 9.62
N ALA A 89 3.94 7.28 9.76
CA ALA A 89 4.50 6.91 11.06
C ALA A 89 5.26 8.07 11.72
N SER A 90 5.85 8.96 10.92
CA SER A 90 6.56 10.15 11.38
C SER A 90 5.68 11.21 12.05
N GLY A 91 4.34 11.09 11.96
CA GLY A 91 3.43 11.93 12.73
C GLY A 91 3.35 11.57 14.22
N GLY A 92 3.98 10.46 14.63
CA GLY A 92 4.18 10.08 16.02
C GLY A 92 3.00 9.34 16.67
N SER A 93 3.26 8.80 17.87
CA SER A 93 2.34 7.89 18.56
C SER A 93 0.93 8.46 18.78
N ALA A 94 0.83 9.72 19.21
CA ALA A 94 -0.46 10.33 19.50
C ALA A 94 -1.34 10.43 18.25
N MET A 95 -0.75 10.75 17.09
CA MET A 95 -1.48 10.84 15.82
C MET A 95 -1.97 9.46 15.36
N ILE A 96 -1.09 8.46 15.43
CA ILE A 96 -1.42 7.08 15.03
C ILE A 96 -2.51 6.49 15.93
N ALA A 97 -2.39 6.68 17.25
CA ALA A 97 -3.38 6.22 18.22
C ALA A 97 -4.74 6.90 18.01
N ALA A 98 -4.74 8.18 17.65
CA ALA A 98 -5.96 8.91 17.33
C ALA A 98 -6.66 8.34 16.08
N ALA A 99 -5.91 8.01 15.03
CA ALA A 99 -6.44 7.32 13.86
C ALA A 99 -7.03 5.94 14.21
N ALA A 100 -6.27 5.12 14.96
CA ALA A 100 -6.69 3.78 15.35
C ALA A 100 -7.95 3.78 16.23
N THR A 101 -8.08 4.79 17.11
CA THR A 101 -9.27 4.97 17.95
C THR A 101 -10.49 5.43 17.14
N ALA A 102 -10.28 6.30 16.14
CA ALA A 102 -11.35 6.84 15.31
C ALA A 102 -11.99 5.79 14.39
N ALA A 103 -11.23 4.76 13.98
CA ALA A 103 -11.73 3.68 13.13
C ALA A 103 -11.17 2.32 13.55
N PRO A 104 -11.68 1.71 14.64
CA PRO A 104 -11.13 0.46 15.20
C PRO A 104 -11.33 -0.78 14.32
N HIS A 105 -12.17 -0.69 13.28
CA HIS A 105 -12.44 -1.76 12.33
C HIS A 105 -11.62 -1.65 11.04
N ILE A 106 -10.84 -0.58 10.89
CA ILE A 106 -9.96 -0.35 9.74
C ILE A 106 -8.53 -0.64 10.19
N ASP A 107 -7.77 -1.38 9.38
CA ASP A 107 -6.35 -1.56 9.66
C ASP A 107 -5.64 -0.24 9.35
N ILE A 108 -5.31 0.51 10.39
CA ILE A 108 -4.45 1.69 10.27
C ILE A 108 -3.06 1.22 9.82
N THR A 109 -2.65 1.75 8.67
CA THR A 109 -1.48 1.32 7.92
C THR A 109 -0.42 2.41 7.97
N ALA A 110 0.63 2.23 8.77
CA ALA A 110 1.64 3.26 8.96
C ALA A 110 2.72 3.19 7.88
N VAL A 111 2.88 4.28 7.11
CA VAL A 111 3.97 4.46 6.16
C VAL A 111 5.22 4.88 6.91
N THR A 112 6.29 4.08 6.77
CA THR A 112 7.60 4.35 7.36
C THR A 112 8.38 5.35 6.51
N ILE A 113 9.38 4.89 5.76
CA ILE A 113 10.15 5.68 4.81
C ILE A 113 9.60 5.45 3.40
N LEU A 114 9.37 6.53 2.66
CA LEU A 114 8.96 6.43 1.27
C LEU A 114 10.08 5.77 0.44
N THR A 115 9.70 4.82 -0.42
CA THR A 115 10.64 4.07 -1.27
C THR A 115 11.37 4.91 -2.31
N SER A 116 10.91 6.14 -2.52
CA SER A 116 11.50 7.15 -3.40
C SER A 116 12.60 7.99 -2.76
N LEU A 117 12.78 7.95 -1.43
CA LEU A 117 13.80 8.73 -0.74
C LEU A 117 15.13 7.97 -0.68
N SER A 118 16.20 8.62 -1.15
CA SER A 118 17.57 8.18 -0.92
C SER A 118 18.04 8.47 0.51
N GLU A 119 19.21 7.97 0.89
CA GLU A 119 19.81 8.34 2.18
C GLU A 119 20.12 9.84 2.26
N GLU A 120 20.59 10.43 1.16
CA GLU A 120 20.86 11.88 1.08
C GLU A 120 19.57 12.70 1.29
N ASP A 121 18.46 12.28 0.66
CA ASP A 121 17.17 12.94 0.84
C ASP A 121 16.70 12.86 2.31
N LEU A 122 16.87 11.71 2.95
CA LEU A 122 16.47 11.51 4.35
C LEU A 122 17.24 12.42 5.30
N PHE A 123 18.56 12.50 5.15
CA PHE A 123 19.36 13.43 5.95
C PHE A 123 18.98 14.88 5.66
N SER A 124 18.69 15.22 4.40
CA SER A 124 18.28 16.57 3.99
C SER A 124 16.96 17.01 4.60
N VAL A 125 15.99 16.10 4.76
CA VAL A 125 14.71 16.39 5.43
C VAL A 125 14.79 16.31 6.97
N GLY A 126 15.98 15.99 7.52
CA GLY A 126 16.27 16.09 8.94
C GLY A 126 16.25 14.78 9.72
N PHE A 127 16.21 13.61 9.06
CA PHE A 127 16.47 12.35 9.77
C PHE A 127 17.93 12.27 10.18
N ALA A 128 18.19 11.77 11.39
CA ALA A 128 19.55 11.61 11.91
C ALA A 128 20.17 10.24 11.60
N ASN A 129 19.34 9.25 11.24
CA ASN A 129 19.76 7.85 11.05
C ASN A 129 19.47 7.38 9.62
N PRO A 130 20.19 6.36 9.13
CA PRO A 130 19.93 5.75 7.83
C PRO A 130 18.50 5.23 7.65
N ALA A 131 18.11 4.98 6.40
CA ALA A 131 16.75 4.57 6.04
C ALA A 131 16.28 3.32 6.79
N LEU A 132 17.12 2.28 6.84
CA LEU A 132 16.78 1.01 7.49
C LEU A 132 16.49 1.18 8.98
N GLU A 133 17.37 1.89 9.70
CA GLU A 133 17.22 2.13 11.13
C GLU A 133 15.99 2.98 11.43
N SER A 134 15.78 4.04 10.66
CA SER A 134 14.61 4.91 10.77
C SER A 134 13.32 4.15 10.49
N ALA A 135 13.27 3.31 9.46
CA ALA A 135 12.10 2.51 9.11
C ALA A 135 11.74 1.50 10.20
N VAL A 136 12.74 0.81 10.78
CA VAL A 136 12.55 -0.13 11.89
C VAL A 136 11.99 0.58 13.13
N ALA A 137 12.57 1.72 13.51
CA ALA A 137 12.11 2.50 14.66
C ALA A 137 10.68 3.02 14.46
N LEU A 138 10.37 3.53 13.27
CA LEU A 138 9.02 3.99 12.92
C LEU A 138 7.99 2.86 12.94
N ALA A 139 8.36 1.66 12.46
CA ALA A 139 7.46 0.51 12.47
C ALA A 139 7.14 0.03 13.90
N GLN A 140 8.15 -0.02 14.78
CA GLN A 140 7.95 -0.31 16.21
C GLN A 140 7.04 0.73 16.88
N LEU A 141 7.31 2.02 16.64
CA LEU A 141 6.51 3.11 17.18
C LEU A 141 5.04 2.98 16.75
N ALA A 142 4.81 2.77 15.47
CA ALA A 142 3.48 2.71 14.89
C ALA A 142 2.66 1.53 15.44
N THR A 143 3.25 0.35 15.52
CA THR A 143 2.57 -0.87 16.00
C THR A 143 2.18 -0.78 17.46
N ILE A 144 3.07 -0.27 18.33
CA ILE A 144 2.77 0.00 19.75
C ILE A 144 1.66 1.06 19.88
N SER A 145 1.58 1.98 18.91
CA SER A 145 0.56 3.04 18.88
C SER A 145 -0.77 2.62 18.26
N GLY A 146 -0.94 1.34 17.89
CA GLY A 146 -2.20 0.78 17.41
C GLY A 146 -2.31 0.55 15.90
N ALA A 147 -1.27 0.86 15.11
CA ALA A 147 -1.25 0.48 13.70
C ALA A 147 -1.24 -1.05 13.55
N ARG A 148 -2.02 -1.57 12.59
CA ARG A 148 -2.15 -3.01 12.30
C ARG A 148 -1.44 -3.43 11.01
N ALA A 149 -1.04 -2.47 10.20
CA ALA A 149 -0.19 -2.71 9.05
C ALA A 149 0.92 -1.67 8.93
N ILE A 150 2.00 -2.06 8.25
CA ILE A 150 3.17 -1.22 7.96
C ILE A 150 3.41 -1.21 6.46
N VAL A 151 3.70 -0.02 5.92
CA VAL A 151 4.24 0.16 4.57
C VAL A 151 5.72 0.46 4.65
N CYS A 152 6.55 -0.34 3.97
CA CYS A 152 8.01 -0.19 3.94
C CYS A 152 8.62 -0.61 2.60
N SER A 153 9.89 -0.27 2.39
CA SER A 153 10.67 -0.73 1.25
C SER A 153 10.86 -2.25 1.30
N PRO A 154 11.02 -2.92 0.13
CA PRO A 154 11.41 -4.32 0.10
C PRO A 154 12.70 -4.63 0.86
N LEU A 155 13.62 -3.66 0.95
CA LEU A 155 14.91 -3.84 1.61
C LEU A 155 14.81 -3.84 3.15
N GLU A 156 13.66 -3.45 3.70
CA GLU A 156 13.44 -3.30 5.15
C GLU A 156 12.61 -4.44 5.75
N ILE A 157 11.97 -5.26 4.90
CA ILE A 157 10.97 -6.27 5.31
C ILE A 157 11.51 -7.15 6.44
N GLY A 158 12.66 -7.82 6.22
CA GLY A 158 13.18 -8.78 7.19
C GLY A 158 13.58 -8.13 8.52
N ALA A 159 14.04 -6.88 8.51
CA ALA A 159 14.37 -6.16 9.73
C ALA A 159 13.13 -5.71 10.49
N ILE A 160 12.12 -5.20 9.78
CA ILE A 160 10.83 -4.81 10.36
C ILE A 160 10.11 -6.03 10.92
N ARG A 161 10.02 -7.15 10.18
CA ARG A 161 9.36 -8.37 10.63
C ARG A 161 9.87 -8.85 11.99
N ARG A 162 11.19 -8.84 12.19
CA ARG A 162 11.82 -9.23 13.46
C ARG A 162 11.37 -8.40 14.66
N VAL A 163 10.97 -7.15 14.45
CA VAL A 163 10.61 -6.24 15.55
C VAL A 163 9.10 -6.08 15.74
N VAL A 164 8.29 -6.28 14.69
CA VAL A 164 6.83 -6.15 14.76
C VAL A 164 6.10 -7.47 14.98
N GLY A 165 6.77 -8.61 14.78
CA GLY A 165 6.18 -9.95 14.90
C GLY A 165 5.29 -10.32 13.70
N ASP A 166 4.75 -11.54 13.69
CA ASP A 166 4.05 -12.12 12.52
C ASP A 166 2.61 -11.61 12.34
N GLU A 167 1.97 -11.14 13.41
CA GLU A 167 0.59 -10.64 13.40
C GLU A 167 0.41 -9.31 12.67
N ILE A 168 1.49 -8.54 12.51
CA ILE A 168 1.44 -7.23 11.85
C ILE A 168 1.53 -7.42 10.33
N THR A 169 0.58 -6.83 9.61
CA THR A 169 0.59 -6.89 8.14
C THR A 169 1.72 -6.00 7.58
N ILE A 170 2.58 -6.56 6.73
CA ILE A 170 3.60 -5.79 5.99
C ILE A 170 3.16 -5.68 4.53
N ILE A 171 3.00 -4.44 4.06
CA ILE A 171 2.64 -4.09 2.69
C ILE A 171 3.84 -3.44 2.02
N THR A 172 4.31 -4.02 0.93
CA THR A 172 5.55 -3.59 0.28
C THR A 172 5.30 -3.05 -1.14
N PRO A 173 5.31 -1.73 -1.35
CA PRO A 173 5.43 -1.14 -2.67
C PRO A 173 6.85 -1.24 -3.23
N GLY A 174 7.05 -0.81 -4.47
CA GLY A 174 8.37 -0.77 -5.09
C GLY A 174 8.91 -2.15 -5.49
N VAL A 175 8.05 -3.17 -5.63
CA VAL A 175 8.46 -4.45 -6.22
C VAL A 175 8.34 -4.45 -7.74
N ARG A 176 9.19 -5.23 -8.42
CA ARG A 176 9.17 -5.39 -9.87
C ARG A 176 9.24 -6.85 -10.29
N PRO A 177 8.28 -7.34 -11.09
CA PRO A 177 8.44 -8.63 -11.76
C PRO A 177 9.72 -8.64 -12.60
N ALA A 178 10.45 -9.76 -12.59
CA ALA A 178 11.72 -9.90 -13.32
C ALA A 178 11.57 -9.63 -14.84
N SER A 179 10.37 -9.82 -15.39
CA SER A 179 10.04 -9.56 -16.80
C SER A 179 9.77 -8.08 -17.13
N SER A 180 9.74 -7.19 -16.13
CA SER A 180 9.43 -5.77 -16.32
C SER A 180 10.71 -4.92 -16.44
N GLN A 181 10.97 -4.37 -17.63
CA GLN A 181 12.11 -3.47 -17.91
C GLN A 181 11.76 -1.98 -17.80
N LEU A 182 10.60 -1.63 -17.22
CA LEU A 182 10.13 -0.23 -17.18
C LEU A 182 10.92 0.56 -16.13
N ALA A 183 11.59 1.63 -16.58
CA ALA A 183 12.20 2.64 -15.72
C ALA A 183 11.10 3.51 -15.08
N ASP A 184 11.15 3.67 -13.76
CA ASP A 184 10.30 4.61 -13.05
C ASP A 184 10.94 5.19 -11.77
N ASP A 185 10.16 5.93 -10.97
CA ASP A 185 10.55 6.66 -9.76
C ASP A 185 10.99 5.79 -8.56
N GLN A 186 10.87 4.47 -8.65
CA GLN A 186 11.23 3.56 -7.55
C GLN A 186 12.73 3.22 -7.55
N VAL A 187 13.44 3.66 -6.49
CA VAL A 187 14.90 3.48 -6.34
C VAL A 187 15.27 2.17 -5.64
N ARG A 188 14.43 1.66 -4.72
CA ARG A 188 14.75 0.53 -3.83
C ARG A 188 13.84 -0.68 -4.12
N THR A 189 14.22 -1.52 -5.09
CA THR A 189 13.32 -2.56 -5.65
C THR A 189 13.75 -4.01 -5.39
N MET A 190 12.78 -4.94 -5.45
CA MET A 190 12.93 -6.40 -5.30
C MET A 190 11.85 -7.09 -6.14
N THR A 191 11.98 -8.38 -6.45
CA THR A 191 10.88 -9.12 -7.10
C THR A 191 9.73 -9.40 -6.12
N PRO A 192 8.47 -9.51 -6.60
CA PRO A 192 7.32 -9.81 -5.75
C PRO A 192 7.51 -11.06 -4.89
N GLU A 193 8.05 -12.12 -5.46
CA GLU A 193 8.20 -13.43 -4.81
C GLU A 193 9.26 -13.37 -3.72
N ALA A 194 10.37 -12.66 -3.99
CA ALA A 194 11.40 -12.44 -2.99
C ALA A 194 10.91 -11.57 -1.82
N ALA A 195 10.06 -10.56 -2.08
CA ALA A 195 9.48 -9.74 -1.03
C ALA A 195 8.56 -10.56 -0.11
N ILE A 196 7.69 -11.39 -0.69
CA ILE A 196 6.85 -12.33 0.08
C ILE A 196 7.71 -13.31 0.89
N ALA A 197 8.74 -13.89 0.29
CA ALA A 197 9.67 -14.80 0.97
C ALA A 197 10.43 -14.14 2.14
N GLN A 198 10.65 -12.83 2.10
CA GLN A 198 11.27 -12.07 3.20
C GLN A 198 10.29 -11.68 4.31
N GLY A 199 8.99 -11.97 4.13
CA GLY A 199 7.96 -11.76 5.14
C GLY A 199 6.99 -10.61 4.84
N ALA A 200 6.91 -10.11 3.60
CA ALA A 200 5.79 -9.24 3.22
C ALA A 200 4.50 -10.06 3.15
N ASN A 201 3.40 -9.50 3.65
CA ASN A 201 2.07 -10.10 3.49
C ASN A 201 1.43 -9.71 2.16
N PHE A 202 1.75 -8.52 1.67
CA PHE A 202 1.24 -7.98 0.42
C PHE A 202 2.32 -7.22 -0.34
N VAL A 203 2.20 -7.23 -1.66
CA VAL A 203 3.01 -6.41 -2.57
C VAL A 203 2.14 -5.45 -3.36
N VAL A 204 2.54 -4.17 -3.43
CA VAL A 204 1.82 -3.17 -4.23
C VAL A 204 2.42 -3.11 -5.63
N ILE A 205 1.58 -3.33 -6.63
CA ILE A 205 1.99 -3.36 -8.04
C ILE A 205 1.08 -2.41 -8.81
N GLY A 206 1.68 -1.49 -9.58
CA GLY A 206 0.94 -0.55 -10.45
C GLY A 206 1.22 -0.83 -11.92
N ARG A 207 2.10 -0.02 -12.51
CA ARG A 207 2.47 -0.03 -13.94
C ARG A 207 2.72 -1.40 -14.57
N PRO A 208 3.39 -2.38 -13.92
CA PRO A 208 3.56 -3.71 -14.53
C PRO A 208 2.25 -4.39 -14.93
N ILE A 209 1.13 -4.07 -14.25
CA ILE A 209 -0.21 -4.57 -14.57
C ILE A 209 -0.99 -3.50 -15.35
N THR A 210 -1.13 -2.29 -14.80
CA THR A 210 -2.00 -1.25 -15.39
C THR A 210 -1.49 -0.75 -16.75
N GLY A 211 -0.18 -0.77 -16.98
CA GLY A 211 0.42 -0.40 -18.27
C GLY A 211 0.06 -1.34 -19.42
N LYS A 212 -0.47 -2.54 -19.14
CA LYS A 212 -0.97 -3.48 -20.15
C LYS A 212 -2.39 -3.19 -20.60
N TRP A 213 -3.05 -2.22 -19.98
CA TRP A 213 -4.39 -1.80 -20.39
C TRP A 213 -4.44 -1.27 -21.83
N SER A 214 -3.37 -0.61 -22.31
CA SER A 214 -3.28 -0.15 -23.71
C SER A 214 -3.34 -1.30 -24.72
N ASP A 215 -2.95 -2.50 -24.31
CA ASP A 215 -2.96 -3.72 -25.12
C ASP A 215 -4.29 -4.50 -24.94
N GLY A 216 -5.23 -3.96 -24.15
CA GLY A 216 -6.56 -4.51 -23.89
C GLY A 216 -6.70 -5.26 -22.56
N ALA A 217 -7.95 -5.49 -22.16
CA ALA A 217 -8.29 -6.15 -20.89
C ALA A 217 -7.66 -7.55 -20.74
N THR A 218 -7.59 -8.33 -21.82
CA THR A 218 -6.96 -9.66 -21.82
C THR A 218 -5.47 -9.59 -21.49
N ALA A 219 -4.75 -8.59 -22.01
CA ALA A 219 -3.32 -8.42 -21.75
C ALA A 219 -3.07 -8.01 -20.28
N MET A 220 -3.89 -7.11 -19.74
CA MET A 220 -3.86 -6.72 -18.33
C MET A 220 -4.18 -7.89 -17.39
N ASN A 221 -5.25 -8.65 -17.69
CA ASN A 221 -5.60 -9.85 -16.94
C ASN A 221 -4.45 -10.88 -16.95
N LYS A 222 -3.86 -11.13 -18.12
CA LYS A 222 -2.71 -12.02 -18.25
C LYS A 222 -1.53 -11.56 -17.40
N ALA A 223 -1.19 -10.27 -17.43
CA ALA A 223 -0.10 -9.73 -16.61
C ALA A 223 -0.35 -9.93 -15.10
N ALA A 224 -1.57 -9.66 -14.63
CA ALA A 224 -1.94 -9.91 -13.24
C ALA A 224 -1.85 -11.41 -12.88
N ARG A 225 -2.30 -12.31 -13.76
CA ARG A 225 -2.21 -13.76 -13.57
C ARG A 225 -0.78 -14.28 -13.56
N ASP A 226 0.07 -13.80 -14.46
CA ASP A 226 1.48 -14.22 -14.54
C ASP A 226 2.23 -13.85 -13.24
N ILE A 227 2.00 -12.65 -12.71
CA ILE A 227 2.60 -12.19 -11.45
C ILE A 227 2.00 -12.92 -10.24
N ALA A 228 0.69 -13.18 -10.26
CA ALA A 228 0.04 -14.00 -9.24
C ALA A 228 0.66 -15.40 -9.18
N ALA A 229 0.86 -16.03 -10.34
CA ALA A 229 1.46 -17.35 -10.44
C ALA A 229 2.89 -17.37 -9.89
N SER A 230 3.71 -16.36 -10.18
CA SER A 230 5.10 -16.34 -9.71
C SER A 230 5.20 -16.31 -8.17
N ILE A 231 4.27 -15.64 -7.49
CA ILE A 231 4.23 -15.58 -6.02
C ILE A 231 3.84 -16.95 -5.40
N GLN A 232 2.90 -17.66 -6.02
CA GLN A 232 2.35 -18.93 -5.48
C GLN A 232 3.33 -20.10 -5.50
N PHE A 233 4.42 -20.05 -6.29
CA PHE A 233 5.41 -21.12 -6.34
C PHE A 233 6.33 -21.20 -5.10
N ILE A 234 6.20 -20.26 -4.16
CA ILE A 234 7.07 -20.15 -2.97
C ILE A 234 6.30 -20.33 -1.65
N SER A 235 4.97 -20.16 -1.66
CA SER A 235 4.10 -20.25 -0.47
C SER A 235 3.72 -21.68 -0.09
#